data_AF-A0A7Y5T9E4-F1
#
_entry.id   AF-A0A7Y5T9E4-F1
#
_cell.length_a   1.000
_cell.length_b   1.000
_cell.length_c   1.000
_cell.angle_alpha   90.00
_cell.angle_beta   90.00
_cell.angle_gamma   90.00
#
_symmetry.space_group_name_H-M   'P 1'
#
loop_
_entity.id
_entity.type
_entity.pdbx_description
1 polymer ?
#
loop_
_entity_poly.entity_id
_entity_poly.type
_entity_poly.pdbx_seq_one_letter_code
_entity_poly.pdbx_strand_id
1 'polypeptide(L)' 'MTSTQSAVPFTVDDYAARMRRAVEDAATAGLDGLLVGPGPDLVWLTGYRPTAATERLTLLVLTPHAGPTLVVPALERGD' A
#
# COMPACT_ATOMS: atom_id res chain seq x y z
N MET A 1 30.18 -21.81 -7.96
CA MET A 1 29.74 -20.51 -8.51
C MET A 1 28.23 -20.57 -8.63
N THR A 2 27.50 -20.12 -7.62
CA THR A 2 26.03 -20.02 -7.66
C THR A 2 25.69 -18.73 -8.40
N SER A 3 25.12 -18.84 -9.60
CA SER A 3 24.49 -17.69 -10.26
C SER A 3 23.30 -17.24 -9.43
N THR A 4 23.32 -16.01 -8.96
CA THR A 4 22.14 -15.32 -8.44
C THR A 4 21.23 -14.96 -9.60
N GLN A 5 20.17 -15.74 -9.80
CA GLN A 5 19.08 -15.34 -10.69
C GLN A 5 18.34 -14.16 -10.05
N SER A 6 18.20 -13.05 -10.79
CA SER A 6 17.46 -11.88 -10.31
C SER A 6 15.97 -12.22 -10.18
N ALA A 7 15.35 -11.79 -9.08
CA ALA A 7 13.93 -11.99 -8.86
C ALA A 7 13.08 -11.15 -9.83
N VAL A 8 11.94 -11.70 -10.25
CA VAL A 8 10.97 -10.98 -11.10
C VAL A 8 10.28 -9.89 -10.25
N PRO A 9 10.20 -8.63 -10.71
CA PRO A 9 9.50 -7.56 -10.00
C PRO A 9 7.99 -7.84 -9.89
N PHE A 10 7.38 -7.34 -8.81
CA PHE A 10 5.91 -7.34 -8.70
C PHE A 10 5.28 -6.34 -9.68
N THR A 11 4.09 -6.69 -10.14
CA THR A 11 3.27 -5.91 -11.07
C THR A 11 2.24 -5.06 -10.32
N VAL A 12 1.59 -4.14 -11.03
CA VAL A 12 0.45 -3.38 -10.50
C VAL A 12 -0.69 -4.32 -10.08
N ASP A 13 -0.92 -5.40 -10.82
CA ASP A 13 -1.97 -6.39 -10.51
C ASP A 13 -1.68 -7.15 -9.22
N ASP A 14 -0.40 -7.44 -8.92
CA ASP A 14 -0.01 -8.06 -7.65
C ASP A 14 -0.37 -7.18 -6.46
N TYR A 15 -0.08 -5.88 -6.54
CA TYR A 15 -0.41 -4.91 -5.50
C TYR A 15 -1.93 -4.72 -5.37
N ALA A 16 -2.64 -4.62 -6.49
CA ALA A 16 -4.10 -4.54 -6.50
C ALA A 16 -4.75 -5.78 -5.85
N ALA A 17 -4.24 -6.97 -6.13
CA ALA A 17 -4.72 -8.20 -5.52
C ALA A 17 -4.50 -8.23 -4.00
N ARG A 18 -3.34 -7.76 -3.53
CA ARG A 18 -3.05 -7.65 -2.08
C ARG A 18 -4.00 -6.69 -1.38
N MET A 19 -4.25 -5.52 -1.97
CA MET A 19 -5.17 -4.53 -1.39
C MET A 19 -6.62 -5.05 -1.35
N ARG A 20 -7.11 -5.69 -2.41
CA ARG A 20 -8.44 -6.33 -2.41
C ARG A 20 -8.58 -7.34 -1.29
N ARG A 21 -7.60 -8.24 -1.16
CA ARG A 21 -7.59 -9.25 -0.09
C ARG A 21 -7.60 -8.62 1.31
N ALA A 22 -6.80 -7.56 1.53
CA ALA A 22 -6.77 -6.87 2.82
C ALA A 22 -8.14 -6.25 3.17
N VAL A 23 -8.86 -5.72 2.17
CA VAL A 23 -10.22 -5.19 2.35
C VAL A 23 -11.22 -6.32 2.65
N GLU A 24 -11.13 -7.46 1.96
CA GLU A 24 -11.97 -8.63 2.20
C GLU A 24 -11.77 -9.19 3.62
N ASP A 25 -10.51 -9.27 4.08
CA ASP A 25 -10.15 -9.70 5.42
C ASP A 25 -10.70 -8.72 6.49
N ALA A 26 -10.61 -7.41 6.24
CA ALA A 26 -11.18 -6.38 7.12
C ALA A 26 -12.70 -6.49 7.22
N ALA A 27 -13.39 -6.67 6.09
CA ALA A 27 -14.84 -6.86 6.06
C ALA A 27 -15.26 -8.15 6.80
N THR A 28 -14.51 -9.24 6.64
CA THR A 28 -14.72 -10.50 7.37
C THR A 28 -14.57 -10.31 8.88
N ALA A 29 -13.67 -9.41 9.31
CA ALA A 29 -13.49 -9.04 10.70
C ALA A 29 -14.55 -8.04 11.24
N GLY A 30 -15.51 -7.62 10.41
CA GLY A 30 -16.53 -6.64 10.79
C GLY A 30 -16.03 -5.19 10.81
N LEU A 31 -14.94 -4.89 10.11
CA LEU A 31 -14.38 -3.53 9.98
C LEU A 31 -14.83 -2.88 8.67
N ASP A 32 -15.04 -1.56 8.70
CA ASP A 32 -15.42 -0.78 7.52
C ASP A 32 -14.23 -0.43 6.59
N GLY A 33 -13.00 -0.71 7.02
CA GLY A 33 -11.80 -0.42 6.23
C GLY A 33 -10.50 -0.47 7.03
N LEU A 34 -9.40 -0.11 6.37
CA LEU A 34 -8.05 -0.08 6.92
C LEU A 34 -7.40 1.28 6.70
N LEU A 35 -6.65 1.73 7.70
CA LEU A 35 -5.77 2.90 7.65
C LEU A 35 -4.33 2.42 7.85
N VAL A 36 -3.50 2.52 6.81
CA VAL A 36 -2.13 1.98 6.81
C VAL A 36 -1.14 3.12 6.73
N GLY A 37 -0.38 3.31 7.80
CA GLY A 37 0.68 4.31 7.88
C GLY A 37 1.99 3.89 7.19
N PRO A 38 3.01 4.75 7.18
CA PRO A 38 4.31 4.44 6.60
C PRO A 38 4.97 3.24 7.29
N GLY A 39 5.41 2.26 6.50
CA GLY A 39 6.06 1.07 7.03
C GLY A 39 6.05 -0.10 6.05
N PRO A 40 6.49 -1.29 6.49
CA PRO A 40 6.53 -2.50 5.66
C PRO A 40 5.18 -2.85 5.03
N ASP A 41 4.08 -2.62 5.73
CA ASP A 41 2.73 -2.92 5.23
C ASP A 41 2.36 -2.02 4.04
N LEU A 42 2.66 -0.72 4.11
CA LEU A 42 2.46 0.20 2.99
C LEU A 42 3.28 -0.23 1.77
N VAL A 43 4.54 -0.60 1.97
CA VAL A 43 5.43 -1.08 0.90
C VAL A 43 4.92 -2.40 0.32
N TRP A 44 4.41 -3.29 1.16
CA TRP A 44 3.86 -4.57 0.70
C TRP A 44 2.60 -4.38 -0.13
N LEU A 45 1.71 -3.49 0.29
CA LEU A 45 0.42 -3.23 -0.35
C LEU A 45 0.53 -2.39 -1.62
N THR A 46 1.52 -1.50 -1.72
CA THR A 46 1.57 -0.48 -2.80
C THR A 46 2.91 -0.38 -3.51
N GLY A 47 3.99 -0.92 -2.94
CA GLY A 47 5.36 -0.68 -3.39
C GLY A 47 5.90 0.71 -3.05
N TYR A 48 5.05 1.64 -2.63
CA TYR A 48 5.42 3.01 -2.30
C TYR A 48 6.27 3.05 -1.02
N ARG A 49 7.41 3.74 -1.12
CA ARG A 49 8.36 3.98 -0.04
C ARG A 49 8.47 5.50 0.15
N PRO A 50 7.82 6.07 1.17
CA PRO A 50 7.99 7.48 1.49
C PRO A 50 9.49 7.80 1.62
N THR A 51 9.96 8.82 0.92
CA THR A 51 11.38 9.18 0.86
C THR A 51 11.87 9.89 2.12
N ALA A 52 10.95 10.46 2.90
CA ALA A 52 11.24 11.11 4.16
C ALA A 52 10.22 10.66 5.22
N ALA A 53 10.71 10.30 6.41
CA ALA A 53 9.88 10.17 7.58
C ALA A 53 9.77 11.56 8.22
N THR A 54 8.63 12.22 8.02
CA THR A 54 8.34 13.53 8.62
C THR A 54 7.15 13.42 9.56
N GLU A 55 6.79 14.52 10.23
CA GLU A 55 5.57 14.64 11.01
C GLU A 55 4.29 14.63 10.15
N ARG A 56 4.43 14.78 8.83
CA ARG A 56 3.30 14.93 7.92
C ARG A 56 2.65 13.59 7.64
N LEU A 57 1.32 13.60 7.63
CA LEU A 57 0.53 12.39 7.46
C LEU A 57 0.67 11.84 6.03
N THR A 58 1.18 10.61 5.95
CA THR A 58 1.05 9.73 4.79
C THR A 58 0.24 8.52 5.21
N LEU A 59 -0.87 8.26 4.51
CA LEU A 59 -1.82 7.23 4.93
C LEU A 59 -2.51 6.61 3.72
N LEU A 60 -2.42 5.28 3.59
CA LEU A 60 -3.26 4.53 2.67
C LEU A 60 -4.60 4.22 3.34
N VAL A 61 -5.69 4.59 2.66
CA VAL A 61 -7.07 4.32 3.07
C VAL A 61 -7.65 3.27 2.13
N LEU A 62 -8.07 2.14 2.70
CA LEU A 62 -8.70 1.03 1.99
C LEU A 62 -10.11 0.80 2.54
N THR A 63 -11.11 0.74 1.66
CA THR A 63 -12.51 0.50 2.04
C THR A 63 -13.15 -0.44 1.02
N PRO A 64 -14.23 -1.18 1.38
CA PRO A 64 -14.94 -2.05 0.46
C PRO A 64 -15.79 -1.31 -0.59
N HIS A 65 -16.03 -0.01 -0.41
CA HIS A 65 -16.98 0.76 -1.22
C HIS A 65 -16.31 1.80 -2.14
N ALA A 66 -14.99 1.95 -2.07
CA ALA A 66 -14.25 2.90 -2.89
C ALA A 66 -12.86 2.35 -3.26
N GLY A 67 -12.26 2.91 -4.31
CA GLY A 67 -10.89 2.58 -4.69
C GLY A 67 -9.86 2.98 -3.62
N PRO A 68 -8.67 2.36 -3.61
CA PRO A 68 -7.58 2.74 -2.71
C PRO A 68 -7.25 4.23 -2.82
N THR A 69 -7.14 4.91 -1.68
CA THR A 69 -6.79 6.33 -1.63
C THR A 69 -5.52 6.52 -0.83
N LEU A 70 -4.51 7.14 -1.43
CA LEU A 70 -3.28 7.51 -0.75
C LEU A 70 -3.33 9.00 -0.37
N VAL A 71 -3.45 9.27 0.92
CA VAL A 71 -3.33 10.63 1.47
C VAL A 71 -1.84 10.92 1.67
N VAL A 72 -1.36 11.98 1.05
CA VAL A 72 0.03 12.44 1.12
C VAL A 72 0.09 13.96 1.28
N PRO A 73 1.20 14.52 1.78
CA PRO A 73 1.45 15.95 1.71
C PRO A 73 1.39 16.44 0.25
N ALA A 74 0.84 17.64 0.02
CA ALA A 74 0.67 18.16 -1.34
C ALA A 74 1.97 18.21 -2.17
N LEU A 75 3.11 18.46 -1.51
CA LEU A 75 4.44 18.47 -2.16
C LEU A 75 4.92 17.08 -2.63
N GLU A 76 4.30 16.00 -2.16
CA GLU A 76 4.66 14.60 -2.46
C GLU A 76 3.69 13.92 -3.43
N ARG A 77 2.64 14.62 -3.89
CA ARG A 77 1.60 14.06 -4.76
C ARG A 77 2.14 13.57 -6.11
N GLY A 78 3.24 14.16 -6.59
CA GLY A 78 3.63 14.09 -8.00
C GLY A 78 2.68 14.91 -8.89
N ASP A 79 3.17 15.37 -10.03
CA ASP A 79 2.37 16.05 -11.05
C ASP A 79 1.54 15.05 -11.88
#